data_AF-A0A0D0ISV2-F1
#
_entry.id   AF-A0A0D0ISV2-F1
#
_cell.length_a   1.000
_cell.length_b   1.000
_cell.length_c   1.000
_cell.angle_alpha   90.00
_cell.angle_beta   90.00
_cell.angle_gamma   90.00
#
_symmetry.space_group_name_H-M   'P 1'
#
loop_
_entity.id
_entity.type
_entity.pdbx_description
1 polymer ?
#
loop_
_entity_poly.entity_id
_entity_poly.type
_entity_poly.pdbx_seq_one_letter_code
_entity_poly.pdbx_strand_id
1 'polypeptide(L)'
;MKNDINDNRTAHIAELLEKYIGGETTMAEEDFLRTYFREHSGDIPAEWKPYRVMFCFVDAERKTVRDETDDIAAEAEPETAGKTVGLHRKVALWLSAAAAVALLLVFFLPSHQSDAVCYMVEDGKVYTDKRLVHVEAAEALRNVGEMADDDPFEAMRMMR
;
A
#
# COMPACT_ATOMS: atom_id res chain seq x y z
N MET A 1 -34.81 7.36 17.38
CA MET A 1 -33.68 6.93 18.24
C MET A 1 -32.80 5.84 17.66
N LYS A 2 -33.30 4.82 16.93
CA LYS A 2 -32.41 3.91 16.15
C LYS A 2 -31.96 4.52 14.80
N ASN A 3 -32.82 5.30 14.14
CA ASN A 3 -32.46 5.97 12.88
C ASN A 3 -31.35 7.02 13.03
N ASP A 4 -31.38 7.81 14.11
CA ASP A 4 -30.45 8.94 14.30
C ASP A 4 -29.00 8.48 14.52
N ILE A 5 -28.82 7.28 15.09
CA ILE A 5 -27.49 6.68 15.34
C ILE A 5 -26.91 6.06 14.06
N ASN A 6 -27.76 5.48 13.22
CA ASN A 6 -27.31 4.91 11.95
C ASN A 6 -26.87 6.01 10.97
N ASP A 7 -27.59 7.13 10.98
CA ASP A 7 -27.31 8.29 10.12
C ASP A 7 -25.97 8.95 10.44
N ASN A 8 -25.67 9.17 11.73
CA ASN A 8 -24.37 9.73 12.15
C ASN A 8 -23.20 8.77 11.81
N ARG A 9 -23.38 7.47 12.01
CA ARG A 9 -22.37 6.48 11.62
C ARG A 9 -22.12 6.48 10.11
N THR A 10 -23.18 6.57 9.33
CA THR A 10 -23.12 6.61 7.86
C THR A 10 -22.40 7.89 7.41
N ALA A 11 -22.70 9.04 8.00
CA ALA A 11 -22.01 10.29 7.72
C ALA A 11 -20.50 10.20 8.02
N HIS A 12 -20.11 9.58 9.14
CA HIS A 12 -18.71 9.40 9.49
C HIS A 12 -17.96 8.46 8.51
N ILE A 13 -18.61 7.38 8.05
CA ILE A 13 -18.03 6.51 7.02
C ILE A 13 -17.86 7.25 5.69
N ALA A 14 -18.82 8.10 5.32
CA ALA A 14 -18.72 8.92 4.11
C ALA A 14 -17.51 9.86 4.17
N GLU A 15 -17.32 10.56 5.29
CA GLU A 15 -16.16 11.44 5.53
C GLU A 15 -14.84 10.67 5.45
N LEU A 16 -14.78 9.48 6.06
CA LEU A 16 -13.59 8.62 5.99
C LEU A 16 -13.31 8.12 4.58
N LEU A 17 -14.33 7.83 3.77
CA LEU A 17 -14.16 7.43 2.37
C LEU A 17 -13.64 8.60 1.53
N GLU A 18 -14.14 9.82 1.74
CA GLU A 18 -13.63 11.02 1.06
C GLU A 18 -12.15 11.24 1.38
N LYS A 19 -11.79 11.16 2.67
CA LYS A 19 -10.41 11.23 3.15
C LYS A 19 -9.53 10.12 2.57
N TYR A 20 -10.07 8.91 2.44
CA TYR A 20 -9.38 7.76 1.84
C TYR A 20 -9.08 7.98 0.36
N ILE A 21 -10.05 8.50 -0.40
CA ILE A 21 -9.86 8.86 -1.82
C ILE A 21 -8.81 9.99 -1.93
N GLY A 22 -8.78 10.92 -0.98
CA GLY A 22 -7.76 11.95 -0.87
C GLY A 22 -6.37 11.45 -0.44
N GLY A 23 -6.25 10.19 0.01
CA GLY A 23 -4.99 9.61 0.50
C GLY A 23 -4.53 10.18 1.84
N GLU A 24 -5.45 10.77 2.62
CA GLU A 24 -5.13 11.43 3.89
C GLU A 24 -5.38 10.54 5.10
N THR A 25 -5.91 9.32 4.90
CA THR A 25 -6.25 8.38 5.97
C THR A 25 -5.04 7.87 6.72
N THR A 26 -5.22 7.73 8.03
CA THR A 26 -4.28 7.04 8.93
C THR A 26 -4.51 5.53 8.90
N MET A 27 -3.52 4.76 9.34
CA MET A 27 -3.62 3.31 9.39
C MET A 27 -4.79 2.81 10.26
N ALA A 28 -5.11 3.52 11.35
CA ALA A 28 -6.23 3.18 12.23
C ALA A 28 -7.60 3.43 11.57
N GLU A 29 -7.72 4.51 10.79
CA GLU A 29 -8.93 4.83 10.04
C GLU A 29 -9.19 3.81 8.94
N GLU A 30 -8.16 3.39 8.21
CA GLU A 30 -8.30 2.32 7.22
C GLU A 30 -8.64 0.97 7.84
N ASP A 31 -8.13 0.67 9.03
CA ASP A 31 -8.47 -0.56 9.75
C ASP A 31 -9.93 -0.57 10.20
N PHE A 32 -10.43 0.60 10.61
CA PHE A 32 -11.83 0.81 10.90
C PHE A 32 -12.71 0.63 9.66
N LEU A 33 -12.33 1.21 8.50
CA LEU A 33 -13.04 1.02 7.22
C LEU A 33 -13.08 -0.47 6.82
N ARG A 34 -11.95 -1.18 6.89
CA ARG A 34 -11.90 -2.63 6.62
C ARG A 34 -12.86 -3.41 7.51
N THR A 35 -12.84 -3.14 8.81
CA THR A 35 -13.71 -3.80 9.78
C THR A 35 -15.19 -3.50 9.52
N TYR A 36 -15.53 -2.24 9.24
CA TYR A 36 -16.88 -1.83 8.91
C TYR A 36 -17.44 -2.59 7.70
N PHE A 37 -16.72 -2.60 6.58
CA PHE A 37 -17.15 -3.24 5.33
C PHE A 37 -17.17 -4.77 5.39
N ARG A 38 -16.38 -5.37 6.28
CA ARG A 38 -16.42 -6.80 6.58
C ARG A 38 -17.68 -7.21 7.34
N GLU A 39 -18.10 -6.41 8.31
CA GLU A 39 -19.24 -6.72 9.19
C GLU A 39 -20.58 -6.32 8.58
N HIS A 40 -20.63 -5.27 7.75
CA HIS A 40 -21.86 -4.74 7.18
C HIS A 40 -21.96 -5.16 5.72
N SER A 41 -22.71 -6.21 5.39
CA SER A 41 -22.84 -6.72 4.01
C SER A 41 -24.15 -6.35 3.31
N GLY A 42 -25.19 -5.98 4.07
CA GLY A 42 -26.55 -5.81 3.57
C GLY A 42 -27.13 -4.39 3.60
N ASP A 43 -26.56 -3.49 4.41
CA ASP A 43 -27.10 -2.13 4.65
C ASP A 43 -26.07 -1.07 4.25
N ILE A 44 -25.67 -1.10 2.98
CA ILE A 44 -24.67 -0.18 2.42
C ILE A 44 -25.20 0.49 1.15
N PRO A 45 -25.03 1.82 0.99
CA PRO A 45 -25.34 2.55 -0.23
C PRO A 45 -24.72 1.93 -1.49
N ALA A 46 -25.41 2.04 -2.63
CA ALA A 46 -24.94 1.45 -3.89
C ALA A 46 -23.56 1.98 -4.31
N GLU A 47 -23.29 3.26 -4.04
CA GLU A 47 -22.02 3.95 -4.26
C GLU A 47 -20.84 3.35 -3.47
N TRP A 48 -21.08 2.69 -2.33
CA TRP A 48 -19.99 2.13 -1.52
C TRP A 48 -19.72 0.65 -1.77
N LYS A 49 -20.52 0.00 -2.63
CA LYS A 49 -20.30 -1.40 -3.03
C LYS A 49 -18.89 -1.64 -3.61
N PRO A 50 -18.33 -0.75 -4.46
CA PRO A 50 -16.96 -0.92 -4.96
C PRO A 50 -15.91 -0.90 -3.84
N TYR A 51 -16.02 0.03 -2.90
CA TYR A 51 -15.10 0.11 -1.75
C TYR A 51 -15.17 -1.13 -0.88
N ARG A 52 -16.37 -1.67 -0.66
CA ARG A 52 -16.53 -2.95 0.06
C ARG A 52 -15.75 -4.07 -0.61
N VAL A 53 -15.92 -4.26 -1.92
CA VAL A 53 -15.22 -5.32 -2.66
C VAL A 53 -13.71 -5.17 -2.50
N MET A 54 -13.20 -3.96 -2.65
CA MET A 54 -11.78 -3.66 -2.48
C MET A 54 -11.28 -3.97 -1.06
N PHE A 55 -11.94 -3.45 -0.02
CA PHE A 55 -11.53 -3.69 1.36
C PHE A 55 -11.62 -5.17 1.75
N CYS A 56 -12.65 -5.90 1.30
CA CYS A 56 -12.77 -7.33 1.56
C CYS A 56 -11.70 -8.16 0.82
N PHE A 57 -11.31 -7.77 -0.39
CA PHE A 57 -10.26 -8.45 -1.16
C PHE A 57 -8.90 -8.34 -0.46
N VAL A 58 -8.50 -7.13 -0.08
CA VAL A 58 -7.23 -6.89 0.62
C VAL A 58 -7.16 -7.62 1.97
N ASP A 59 -8.30 -7.73 2.68
CA ASP A 59 -8.40 -8.48 3.93
C ASP A 59 -8.18 -9.99 3.73
N ALA A 60 -8.61 -10.55 2.59
CA ALA A 60 -8.41 -11.96 2.28
C ALA A 60 -6.91 -12.25 2.03
N GLU A 61 -6.21 -11.39 1.29
CA GLU A 61 -4.78 -11.55 1.01
C GLU A 61 -3.89 -11.38 2.26
N ARG A 62 -4.24 -10.47 3.18
CA ARG A 62 -3.49 -10.33 4.45
C ARG A 62 -3.61 -11.55 5.35
N LYS A 63 -4.76 -12.23 5.33
CA LYS A 63 -4.97 -13.44 6.12
C LYS A 63 -4.13 -14.60 5.60
N THR A 64 -4.01 -14.76 4.28
CA THR A 64 -3.17 -15.82 3.70
C THR A 64 -1.69 -15.60 4.01
N VAL A 65 -1.19 -14.36 3.94
CA VAL A 65 0.21 -14.06 4.30
C VAL A 65 0.49 -14.32 5.79
N ARG A 66 -0.45 -14.00 6.68
CA ARG A 66 -0.23 -14.22 8.12
C ARG A 66 -0.19 -15.69 8.49
N ASP A 67 -1.09 -16.50 7.90
CA ASP A 67 -1.13 -17.95 8.09
C ASP A 67 0.19 -18.61 7.62
N GLU A 68 0.77 -18.12 6.53
CA GLU A 68 2.08 -18.58 6.03
C GLU A 68 3.28 -18.15 6.91
N THR A 69 3.16 -17.07 7.70
CA THR A 69 4.24 -16.57 8.58
C THR A 69 4.18 -17.12 10.01
N ASP A 70 3.00 -17.53 10.48
CA ASP A 70 2.82 -18.09 11.83
C ASP A 70 3.48 -19.49 11.94
N ASP A 71 3.66 -20.20 10.84
CA ASP A 71 4.43 -21.46 10.76
C ASP A 71 5.96 -21.27 10.96
N ILE A 72 6.48 -20.03 10.86
CA ILE A 72 7.92 -19.72 10.98
C ILE A 72 8.25 -19.13 12.37
N ALA A 73 7.28 -18.60 13.10
CA ALA A 73 7.49 -17.85 14.35
C ALA A 73 7.33 -18.68 15.65
N ALA A 74 7.11 -19.99 15.55
CA ALA A 74 6.92 -20.87 16.72
C ALA A 74 8.24 -21.27 17.43
N GLU A 75 9.41 -20.85 16.94
CA GLU A 75 10.72 -21.16 17.54
C GLU A 75 11.47 -19.89 18.00
N ALA A 76 10.91 -19.13 18.94
CA ALA A 76 11.68 -18.14 19.70
C ALA A 76 11.03 -17.87 21.07
N GLU A 77 11.33 -18.73 22.05
CA GLU A 77 11.03 -18.51 23.45
C GLU A 77 11.84 -17.31 24.01
N PRO A 78 11.23 -16.40 24.80
CA PRO A 78 11.93 -15.27 25.40
C PRO A 78 12.56 -15.66 26.74
N GLU A 79 13.89 -15.79 26.76
CA GLU A 79 14.62 -16.14 27.97
C GLU A 79 14.82 -14.92 28.87
N THR A 80 14.33 -15.07 30.11
CA THR A 80 14.22 -14.02 31.12
C THR A 80 15.53 -13.72 31.86
N ALA A 81 15.62 -12.47 32.32
CA ALA A 81 16.19 -12.01 33.60
C ALA A 81 17.73 -11.95 33.80
N GLY A 82 18.19 -10.81 34.33
CA GLY A 82 19.50 -10.74 35.01
C GLY A 82 20.09 -9.33 35.14
N LYS A 83 19.66 -8.55 36.14
CA LYS A 83 20.34 -7.32 36.57
C LYS A 83 21.78 -7.62 37.01
N THR A 84 22.77 -7.09 36.30
CA THR A 84 24.10 -6.82 36.87
C THR A 84 24.48 -5.39 36.45
N VAL A 85 24.43 -4.44 37.38
CA VAL A 85 24.79 -3.04 37.12
C VAL A 85 26.19 -2.83 37.70
N GLY A 86 27.21 -2.79 36.85
CA GLY A 86 28.57 -2.48 37.29
C GLY A 86 29.62 -2.55 36.19
N LEU A 87 29.62 -3.62 35.39
CA LEU A 87 30.63 -3.84 34.34
C LEU A 87 30.15 -3.41 32.94
N HIS A 88 28.83 -3.42 32.72
CA HIS A 88 28.20 -3.16 31.42
C HIS A 88 28.30 -1.71 30.94
N ARG A 89 28.59 -0.75 31.81
CA ARG A 89 28.59 0.67 31.43
C ARG A 89 29.74 1.02 30.46
N LYS A 90 30.90 0.38 30.61
CA LYS A 90 32.05 0.62 29.72
C LYS A 90 31.89 -0.11 28.38
N VAL A 91 31.39 -1.34 28.39
CA VAL A 91 31.12 -2.11 27.14
C VAL A 91 29.94 -1.50 26.38
N ALA A 92 28.89 -1.03 27.06
CA ALA A 92 27.76 -0.32 26.45
C ALA A 92 28.18 1.01 25.81
N LEU A 93 29.19 1.71 26.37
CA LEU A 93 29.74 2.94 25.78
C LEU A 93 30.44 2.66 24.43
N TRP A 94 31.16 1.55 24.30
CA TRP A 94 31.78 1.14 23.03
C TRP A 94 30.77 0.56 22.03
N LEU A 95 29.77 -0.19 22.49
CA LEU A 95 28.67 -0.68 21.65
C LEU A 95 27.77 0.46 21.13
N SER A 96 27.53 1.50 21.93
CA SER A 96 26.77 2.69 21.54
C SER A 96 27.45 3.49 20.42
N ALA A 97 28.78 3.61 20.44
CA ALA A 97 29.52 4.31 19.39
C ALA A 97 29.47 3.55 18.06
N ALA A 98 29.58 2.20 18.09
CA ALA A 98 29.48 1.37 16.89
C ALA A 98 28.08 1.42 16.25
N ALA A 99 27.02 1.41 17.06
CA ALA A 99 25.63 1.51 16.58
C ALA A 99 25.34 2.86 15.90
N ALA A 100 25.84 3.97 16.45
CA ALA A 100 25.69 5.29 15.85
C ALA A 100 26.38 5.40 14.48
N VAL A 101 27.58 4.81 14.34
CA VAL A 101 28.30 4.75 13.06
C VAL A 101 27.56 3.87 12.05
N ALA A 102 26.99 2.74 12.47
CA ALA A 102 26.17 1.89 11.59
C ALA A 102 24.91 2.61 11.09
N LEU A 103 24.21 3.37 11.95
CA LEU A 103 23.06 4.18 11.54
C LEU A 103 23.44 5.31 10.58
N LEU A 104 24.58 5.97 10.79
CA LEU A 104 25.09 6.96 9.83
C LEU A 104 25.45 6.32 8.49
N LEU A 105 26.03 5.11 8.49
CA LEU A 105 26.30 4.38 7.25
C LEU A 105 25.00 4.02 6.52
N VAL A 106 23.94 3.57 7.18
CA VAL A 106 22.66 3.31 6.51
C VAL A 106 22.05 4.58 5.89
N PHE A 107 22.25 5.74 6.50
CA PHE A 107 21.72 7.03 6.01
C PHE A 107 22.57 7.66 4.89
N PHE A 108 23.89 7.45 4.91
CA PHE A 108 24.83 8.02 3.95
C PHE A 108 25.28 7.04 2.85
N LEU A 109 25.08 5.73 3.00
CA LEU A 109 25.18 4.82 1.87
C LEU A 109 24.06 5.20 0.90
N PRO A 110 24.36 5.38 -0.40
CA PRO A 110 23.34 5.62 -1.39
C PRO A 110 22.36 4.45 -1.29
N SER A 111 21.15 4.74 -0.80
CA SER A 111 20.05 3.80 -0.86
C SER A 111 19.97 3.42 -2.32
N HIS A 112 20.30 2.17 -2.64
CA HIS A 112 20.19 1.65 -3.99
C HIS A 112 18.71 1.70 -4.31
N GLN A 113 18.30 2.82 -4.90
CA GLN A 113 16.92 3.14 -5.23
C GLN A 113 16.43 1.92 -5.99
N SER A 114 15.51 1.17 -5.38
CA SER A 114 14.99 -0.03 -6.00
C SER A 114 14.34 0.42 -7.28
N ASP A 115 15.06 0.11 -8.35
CA ASP A 115 14.80 0.57 -9.68
C ASP A 115 13.38 0.13 -10.01
N ALA A 116 12.43 1.08 -10.12
CA ALA A 116 11.03 0.79 -10.34
C ALA A 116 10.89 -0.26 -11.44
N VAL A 117 10.19 -1.36 -11.12
CA VAL A 117 10.08 -2.53 -12.01
C VAL A 117 9.19 -2.15 -13.18
N CYS A 118 9.79 -1.71 -14.28
CA CYS A 118 9.10 -1.47 -15.54
C CYS A 118 9.17 -2.76 -16.34
N TYR A 119 8.03 -3.34 -16.67
CA TYR A 119 7.94 -4.57 -17.44
C TYR A 119 6.98 -4.40 -18.62
N MET A 120 7.20 -5.21 -19.65
CA MET A 120 6.37 -5.28 -20.85
C MET A 120 6.02 -6.73 -21.15
N VAL A 121 4.83 -6.98 -21.68
CA VAL A 121 4.41 -8.31 -22.11
C VAL A 121 4.12 -8.28 -23.61
N GLU A 122 4.91 -9.04 -24.36
CA GLU A 122 4.72 -9.24 -25.81
C GLU A 122 4.59 -10.74 -26.06
N ASP A 123 3.50 -11.17 -26.69
CA ASP A 123 3.18 -12.60 -26.94
C ASP A 123 3.29 -13.52 -25.71
N GLY A 124 2.92 -13.01 -24.54
CA GLY A 124 2.97 -13.74 -23.28
C GLY A 124 4.38 -13.90 -22.68
N LYS A 125 5.40 -13.28 -23.27
CA LYS A 125 6.75 -13.20 -22.70
C LYS A 125 6.91 -11.90 -21.94
N VAL A 126 7.49 -11.99 -20.73
CA VAL A 126 7.73 -10.84 -19.86
C VAL A 126 9.13 -10.31 -20.09
N TYR A 127 9.24 -9.02 -20.39
CA TYR A 127 10.49 -8.28 -20.51
C TYR A 127 10.62 -7.32 -19.34
N THR A 128 11.78 -7.31 -18.68
CA THR A 128 12.10 -6.45 -17.52
C THR A 128 13.30 -5.55 -17.78
N ASP A 129 13.86 -5.58 -18.99
CA ASP A 129 14.93 -4.67 -19.39
C ASP A 129 14.34 -3.27 -19.54
N LYS A 130 14.72 -2.39 -18.61
CA LYS A 130 14.27 -1.00 -18.56
C LYS A 130 14.43 -0.26 -19.88
N ARG A 131 15.56 -0.43 -20.56
CA ARG A 131 15.81 0.35 -21.79
C ARG A 131 14.85 -0.07 -22.88
N LEU A 132 14.66 -1.37 -23.03
CA LEU A 132 13.75 -1.94 -24.03
C LEU A 132 12.31 -1.49 -23.74
N VAL A 133 11.85 -1.67 -22.49
CA VAL A 133 10.48 -1.31 -22.09
C VAL A 133 10.22 0.19 -22.30
N HIS A 134 11.17 1.06 -21.94
CA HIS A 134 11.00 2.50 -22.12
C HIS A 134 10.97 2.93 -23.59
N VAL A 135 11.83 2.35 -24.43
CA VAL A 135 11.88 2.67 -25.86
C VAL A 135 10.58 2.24 -26.54
N GLU A 136 10.14 1.01 -26.31
CA GLU A 136 8.93 0.47 -26.91
C GLU A 136 7.67 1.22 -26.44
N ALA A 137 7.58 1.51 -25.14
CA ALA A 137 6.48 2.31 -24.60
C ALA A 137 6.43 3.72 -25.19
N ALA A 138 7.59 4.36 -25.39
CA ALA A 138 7.66 5.69 -26.02
C ALA A 138 7.25 5.66 -27.49
N GLU A 139 7.63 4.61 -28.22
CA GLU A 139 7.20 4.40 -29.61
C GLU A 139 5.68 4.19 -29.70
N ALA A 140 5.12 3.31 -28.87
CA ALA A 140 3.67 3.07 -28.81
C ALA A 140 2.88 4.36 -28.56
N LEU A 141 3.33 5.21 -27.61
CA LEU A 141 2.70 6.50 -27.33
C LEU A 141 2.80 7.48 -28.51
N ARG A 142 3.94 7.52 -29.20
CA ARG A 142 4.12 8.38 -30.38
C ARG A 142 3.19 7.95 -31.53
N ASN A 143 3.06 6.65 -31.78
CA ASN A 143 2.19 6.13 -32.83
C ASN A 143 0.70 6.48 -32.56
N VAL A 144 0.25 6.43 -31.31
CA VAL A 144 -1.11 6.85 -30.93
C VAL A 144 -1.27 8.37 -31.05
N GLY A 145 -0.26 9.14 -30.66
CA GLY A 145 -0.28 10.60 -30.77
C GLY A 145 -0.32 11.10 -32.21
N GLU A 146 0.32 10.39 -33.14
CA GLU A 146 0.32 10.74 -34.57
C GLU A 146 -1.01 10.38 -35.27
N MET A 147 -1.82 9.48 -34.68
CA MET A 147 -3.19 9.20 -35.13
C MET A 147 -4.23 10.19 -34.57
N ALA A 148 -3.83 11.13 -33.71
CA ALA A 148 -4.72 12.09 -33.02
C ALA A 148 -4.77 13.48 -33.70
N ASP A 149 -4.46 13.56 -35.00
CA ASP A 149 -4.66 14.79 -35.80
C ASP A 149 -6.15 15.18 -35.91
N ASP A 150 -7.06 14.22 -35.68
CA ASP A 150 -8.49 14.48 -35.45
C ASP A 150 -8.76 14.55 -33.94
N ASP A 151 -9.44 15.62 -33.49
CA ASP A 151 -9.77 15.86 -32.08
C ASP A 151 -10.41 14.58 -31.47
N PRO A 152 -9.78 13.92 -30.48
CA PRO A 152 -10.27 12.64 -29.95
C PRO A 152 -11.64 12.76 -29.27
N PHE A 153 -12.14 13.98 -29.04
CA PHE A 153 -13.47 14.26 -28.52
C PHE A 153 -14.43 14.85 -29.55
N GLU A 154 -14.06 14.93 -30.84
CA GLU A 154 -14.92 15.48 -31.90
C GLU A 154 -16.24 14.68 -32.00
N ALA A 155 -16.17 13.37 -31.78
CA ALA A 155 -17.33 12.49 -31.74
C ALA A 155 -18.36 12.88 -30.67
N MET A 156 -17.95 13.50 -29.55
CA MET A 156 -18.87 13.98 -28.52
C MET A 156 -19.53 15.32 -28.89
N ARG A 157 -18.89 16.11 -29.76
CA ARG A 157 -19.38 17.42 -30.19
C ARG A 157 -20.50 17.29 -31.24
N MET A 158 -20.56 16.17 -31.96
CA MET A 158 -21.59 15.87 -32.96
C MET A 158 -22.96 15.42 -32.38
N MET A 159 -23.08 15.24 -31.06
CA MET A 159 -24.34 14.83 -30.41
C MET A 159 -25.14 15.98 -29.76
N ARG A 160 -24.82 17.24 -30.02
CA ARG A 160 -25.58 18.39 -29.52
C ARG A 160 -26.63 18.87 -30.51
#